data_AF-A0A437JJ14-F1
#
_entry.id   AF-A0A437JJ14-F1
#
_cell.length_a   1.000
_cell.length_b   1.000
_cell.length_c   1.000
_cell.angle_alpha   90.00
_cell.angle_beta   90.00
_cell.angle_gamma   90.00
#
_symmetry.space_group_name_H-M   'P 1'
#
loop_
_entity.id
_entity.type
_entity.pdbx_description
1 polymer ?
#
loop_
_entity_poly.entity_id
_entity_poly.type
_entity_poly.pdbx_seq_one_letter_code
_entity_poly.pdbx_strand_id
1 'polypeptide(L)'
;MGHKSIPLLVSALITPLLLTACGGGSTEGAAPQTPIKDGGNPVVAKSTIKGKVIDGYVRGATVWLDINADKIRNADEPSAISGQAGSYILELTEAQRECVAYSTIYVDVPVGAIDEDSGVVTQAYQMSRPPLLAAPTVEDVLNISPLTTVLSEQILEKFSPLGSSPRTCSELKANRQLVQDFKYELKVLFTNFVQRYNLSEQQIYADFIQTADQASYQLAQVIVKGLKASFSYRQQLKTQHPQASSIRTLFYQDKQSSEPGHWYRETSLWFDSSYNYELVIMSDDLQTVLRPVYVRETKDSSWGSGIYSLSRDRSSYNGTDYVCSAQEAVRFTAQQVQYELNNLSQIQTVSDLALCTEPNFEPASSRYYSINYTKNGINYHTRFTILPSDSEFSALSGWSQLSSKAGILDPQQLINRAEVSGYRFDEEVTLNVYDWYKRSTDDSSGQRIQIDRWKDGHWLKLSYKADNTYSKECSTDGVVWVSCQI
;
A
#
# COMPACT_ATOMS: atom_id res chain seq x y z
N MET A 1 -19.35 -17.74 45.49
CA MET A 1 -19.48 -19.06 46.16
C MET A 1 -20.28 -19.99 45.26
N GLY A 2 -20.05 -21.31 45.31
CA GLY A 2 -20.94 -22.32 44.70
C GLY A 2 -20.54 -22.79 43.29
N HIS A 3 -19.69 -23.82 43.22
CA HIS A 3 -19.62 -24.69 42.04
C HIS A 3 -20.83 -25.64 41.99
N LYS A 4 -21.22 -26.04 40.78
CA LYS A 4 -21.57 -27.42 40.34
C LYS A 4 -21.80 -27.37 38.82
N SER A 5 -21.66 -28.42 38.01
CA SER A 5 -20.91 -29.68 37.98
C SER A 5 -21.59 -30.51 36.88
N ILE A 6 -20.83 -31.15 36.01
CA ILE A 6 -21.32 -31.96 34.88
C ILE A 6 -21.94 -33.29 35.42
N PRO A 7 -22.77 -33.99 34.63
CA PRO A 7 -22.23 -35.22 34.05
C PRO A 7 -22.61 -35.47 32.57
N LEU A 8 -21.74 -36.25 31.92
CA LEU A 8 -21.90 -36.81 30.57
C LEU A 8 -22.84 -38.04 30.61
N LEU A 9 -23.50 -38.40 29.51
CA LEU A 9 -24.07 -39.73 29.35
C LEU A 9 -24.06 -40.19 27.88
N VAL A 10 -23.47 -41.36 27.64
CA VAL A 10 -23.36 -42.05 26.35
C VAL A 10 -24.40 -43.17 26.32
N SER A 11 -24.97 -43.47 25.16
CA SER A 11 -25.74 -44.71 24.95
C SER A 11 -25.53 -45.24 23.54
N ALA A 12 -25.36 -46.56 23.41
CA ALA A 12 -25.17 -47.26 22.14
C ALA A 12 -25.71 -48.70 22.26
N LEU A 13 -26.56 -49.10 21.30
CA LEU A 13 -27.08 -50.45 21.05
C LEU A 13 -27.50 -50.45 19.56
N ILE A 14 -27.05 -51.27 18.60
CA ILE A 14 -26.67 -52.70 18.50
C ILE A 14 -27.81 -53.59 17.95
N THR A 15 -27.90 -53.63 16.60
CA THR A 15 -28.26 -54.81 15.76
C THR A 15 -29.71 -55.36 15.82
N PRO A 16 -30.08 -56.39 15.04
CA PRO A 16 -30.21 -56.33 13.56
C PRO A 16 -31.51 -57.01 13.06
N LEU A 17 -31.72 -57.13 11.73
CA LEU A 17 -32.27 -58.37 11.16
C LEU A 17 -31.82 -58.58 9.69
N LEU A 18 -32.00 -59.81 9.21
CA LEU A 18 -31.48 -60.32 7.92
C LEU A 18 -32.54 -60.27 6.81
N LEU A 19 -32.08 -60.31 5.55
CA LEU A 19 -32.72 -61.11 4.51
C LEU A 19 -31.68 -61.56 3.46
N THR A 20 -31.84 -62.77 2.93
CA THR A 20 -30.87 -63.46 2.08
C THR A 20 -31.42 -63.70 0.67
N ALA A 21 -30.54 -63.65 -0.33
CA ALA A 21 -30.79 -64.17 -1.68
C ALA A 21 -29.54 -64.94 -2.15
N CYS A 22 -29.73 -66.00 -2.94
CA CYS A 22 -28.68 -66.95 -3.29
C CYS A 22 -28.82 -67.46 -4.74
N GLY A 23 -27.69 -67.64 -5.42
CA GLY A 23 -27.57 -68.23 -6.77
C GLY A 23 -26.44 -67.57 -7.56
N GLY A 24 -25.58 -68.28 -8.31
CA GLY A 24 -25.42 -69.73 -8.42
C GLY A 24 -24.97 -70.16 -9.83
N GLY A 25 -23.70 -70.52 -10.02
CA GLY A 25 -23.17 -71.00 -11.31
C GLY A 25 -21.64 -71.17 -11.32
N SER A 26 -21.14 -72.18 -12.04
CA SER A 26 -19.77 -72.71 -11.97
C SER A 26 -19.27 -73.14 -13.37
N THR A 27 -17.99 -73.16 -13.73
CA THR A 27 -16.73 -72.80 -13.04
C THR A 27 -15.75 -72.20 -14.09
N GLU A 28 -14.40 -72.20 -14.09
CA GLU A 28 -13.26 -72.87 -13.40
C GLU A 28 -12.05 -71.89 -13.34
N GLY A 29 -10.92 -72.31 -12.74
CA GLY A 29 -9.58 -71.84 -13.17
C GLY A 29 -8.67 -71.15 -12.14
N ALA A 30 -7.65 -71.89 -11.68
CA ALA A 30 -6.31 -71.43 -11.25
C ALA A 30 -6.11 -70.36 -10.13
N ALA A 31 -5.59 -70.85 -9.00
CA ALA A 31 -4.59 -70.25 -8.08
C ALA A 31 -4.89 -68.90 -7.33
N PRO A 32 -4.63 -68.82 -6.01
CA PRO A 32 -4.82 -67.59 -5.24
C PRO A 32 -3.64 -66.61 -5.44
N GLN A 33 -3.95 -65.38 -5.86
CA GLN A 33 -3.06 -64.23 -5.70
C GLN A 33 -3.57 -63.33 -4.56
N THR A 34 -2.63 -62.78 -3.78
CA THR A 34 -2.93 -61.89 -2.65
C THR A 34 -3.64 -60.61 -3.10
N PRO A 35 -4.65 -60.10 -2.37
CA PRO A 35 -5.24 -58.80 -2.68
C PRO A 35 -4.19 -57.70 -2.63
N ILE A 36 -3.89 -57.10 -3.79
CA ILE A 36 -3.13 -55.85 -3.84
C ILE A 36 -4.01 -54.79 -3.19
N LYS A 37 -3.52 -54.17 -2.12
CA LYS A 37 -4.09 -52.91 -1.62
C LYS A 37 -3.80 -51.85 -2.67
N ASP A 38 -4.80 -51.50 -3.46
CA ASP A 38 -4.68 -50.36 -4.36
C ASP A 38 -4.41 -49.09 -3.53
N GLY A 39 -3.28 -48.45 -3.82
CA GLY A 39 -2.76 -47.31 -3.08
C GLY A 39 -3.43 -46.02 -3.51
N GLY A 40 -4.76 -45.97 -3.44
CA GLY A 40 -5.57 -44.83 -3.85
C GLY A 40 -5.21 -43.59 -3.04
N ASN A 41 -4.31 -42.75 -3.58
CA ASN A 41 -4.10 -41.40 -3.10
C ASN A 41 -5.45 -40.69 -3.01
N PRO A 42 -5.76 -39.97 -1.91
CA PRO A 42 -7.00 -39.21 -1.82
C PRO A 42 -7.03 -38.18 -2.95
N VAL A 43 -7.98 -38.35 -3.88
CA VAL A 43 -8.19 -37.40 -4.98
C VAL A 43 -8.67 -36.10 -4.35
N VAL A 44 -7.75 -35.15 -4.19
CA VAL A 44 -8.06 -33.81 -3.69
C VAL A 44 -9.04 -33.18 -4.65
N ALA A 45 -10.24 -32.87 -4.17
CA ALA A 45 -11.27 -32.23 -4.97
C ALA A 45 -10.73 -30.88 -5.47
N LYS A 46 -10.65 -30.74 -6.80
CA LYS A 46 -10.25 -29.51 -7.46
C LYS A 46 -11.50 -28.71 -7.82
N SER A 47 -11.50 -27.44 -7.42
CA SER A 47 -12.36 -26.41 -7.98
C SER A 47 -11.61 -25.65 -9.08
N THR A 48 -12.31 -24.81 -9.84
CA THR A 48 -11.69 -23.99 -10.87
C THR A 48 -12.19 -22.55 -10.80
N ILE A 49 -11.32 -21.62 -11.20
CA ILE A 49 -11.69 -20.26 -11.61
C ILE A 49 -11.23 -20.05 -13.06
N LYS A 50 -11.92 -19.17 -13.78
CA LYS A 50 -11.73 -18.97 -15.23
C LYS A 50 -11.72 -17.49 -15.57
N GLY A 51 -11.10 -17.13 -16.68
CA GLY A 51 -11.06 -15.75 -17.16
C GLY A 51 -10.35 -15.64 -18.50
N LYS A 52 -10.05 -14.40 -18.90
CA LYS A 52 -9.17 -14.09 -20.04
C LYS A 52 -8.09 -13.10 -19.63
N VAL A 53 -6.95 -13.17 -20.31
CA VAL A 53 -5.90 -12.14 -20.33
C VAL A 53 -6.16 -11.21 -21.52
N ILE A 54 -6.38 -9.91 -21.26
CA ILE A 54 -6.90 -8.94 -22.24
C ILE A 54 -6.08 -7.65 -22.26
N ASP A 55 -5.11 -7.63 -23.18
CA ASP A 55 -4.30 -6.52 -23.67
C ASP A 55 -4.61 -6.14 -25.15
N GLY A 56 -5.63 -6.69 -25.80
CA GLY A 56 -5.42 -7.79 -26.76
C GLY A 56 -5.41 -9.20 -26.19
N TYR A 57 -5.99 -10.17 -26.88
CA TYR A 57 -6.08 -11.52 -26.30
C TYR A 57 -4.69 -12.17 -26.21
N VAL A 58 -4.13 -12.30 -25.00
CA VAL A 58 -2.75 -12.76 -24.81
C VAL A 58 -2.68 -14.27 -24.56
N ARG A 59 -2.07 -15.00 -25.49
CA ARG A 59 -1.75 -16.44 -25.40
C ARG A 59 -0.31 -16.66 -24.93
N GLY A 60 -0.10 -17.61 -24.03
CA GLY A 60 1.22 -17.99 -23.51
C GLY A 60 1.70 -17.18 -22.30
N ALA A 61 0.84 -16.36 -21.70
CA ALA A 61 1.10 -15.71 -20.42
C ALA A 61 0.85 -16.68 -19.25
N THR A 62 1.54 -16.51 -18.13
CA THR A 62 1.31 -17.32 -16.91
C THR A 62 0.40 -16.57 -15.95
N VAL A 63 -0.79 -17.09 -15.71
CA VAL A 63 -1.76 -16.59 -14.71
C VAL A 63 -1.54 -17.33 -13.40
N TRP A 64 -1.50 -16.63 -12.26
CA TRP A 64 -1.29 -17.25 -10.94
C TRP A 64 -1.92 -16.44 -9.80
N LEU A 65 -2.17 -17.11 -8.67
CA LEU A 65 -2.80 -16.52 -7.48
C LEU A 65 -1.76 -16.25 -6.39
N ASP A 66 -1.62 -14.99 -5.97
CA ASP A 66 -0.68 -14.57 -4.92
C ASP A 66 -1.32 -14.77 -3.53
N ILE A 67 -0.97 -15.87 -2.87
CA ILE A 67 -1.57 -16.35 -1.61
C ILE A 67 -0.88 -15.73 -0.40
N ASN A 68 0.43 -15.47 -0.50
CA ASN A 68 1.24 -14.92 0.59
C ASN A 68 1.45 -13.39 0.50
N ALA A 69 1.01 -12.74 -0.59
CA ALA A 69 1.13 -11.32 -0.91
C ALA A 69 2.58 -10.83 -1.17
N ASP A 70 3.54 -11.71 -1.47
CA ASP A 70 4.94 -11.36 -1.74
C ASP A 70 5.22 -10.90 -3.19
N LYS A 71 4.27 -11.13 -4.11
CA LYS A 71 4.33 -10.78 -5.54
C LYS A 71 5.41 -11.54 -6.34
N ILE A 72 5.77 -12.74 -5.89
CA ILE A 72 6.66 -13.71 -6.54
C ILE A 72 5.86 -15.00 -6.69
N ARG A 73 5.79 -15.57 -7.90
CA ARG A 73 5.07 -16.84 -8.11
C ARG A 73 5.80 -18.00 -7.42
N ASN A 74 5.26 -18.45 -6.29
CA ASN A 74 5.79 -19.55 -5.50
C ASN A 74 5.39 -20.92 -6.08
N ALA A 75 6.00 -22.01 -5.57
CA ALA A 75 5.83 -23.36 -6.13
C ALA A 75 4.55 -24.08 -5.67
N ASP A 76 3.97 -23.63 -4.56
CA ASP A 76 2.70 -24.07 -3.97
C ASP A 76 1.50 -23.21 -4.39
N GLU A 77 1.76 -22.12 -5.12
CA GLU A 77 0.73 -21.25 -5.67
C GLU A 77 0.15 -21.80 -6.98
N PRO A 78 -1.20 -21.80 -7.12
CA PRO A 78 -1.83 -22.35 -8.30
C PRO A 78 -1.58 -21.43 -9.49
N SER A 79 -1.24 -22.02 -10.64
CA SER A 79 -0.90 -21.31 -11.88
C SER A 79 -1.42 -22.04 -13.13
N ALA A 80 -1.60 -21.27 -14.21
CA ALA A 80 -2.08 -21.75 -15.51
C ALA A 80 -1.46 -20.93 -16.65
N ILE A 81 -1.43 -21.49 -17.87
CA ILE A 81 -0.99 -20.77 -19.08
C ILE A 81 -2.22 -20.35 -19.88
N SER A 82 -2.24 -19.11 -20.39
CA SER A 82 -3.33 -18.62 -21.24
C SER A 82 -3.31 -19.25 -22.64
N GLY A 83 -4.48 -19.69 -23.10
CA GLY A 83 -4.73 -20.31 -24.39
C GLY A 83 -5.15 -19.31 -25.48
N GLN A 84 -5.91 -19.81 -26.47
CA GLN A 84 -6.51 -18.99 -27.52
C GLN A 84 -7.53 -17.99 -26.95
N ALA A 85 -7.69 -16.83 -27.58
CA ALA A 85 -8.56 -15.75 -27.11
C ALA A 85 -8.31 -15.37 -25.62
N GLY A 86 -7.03 -15.43 -25.20
CA GLY A 86 -6.57 -15.10 -23.85
C GLY A 86 -7.06 -16.03 -22.74
N SER A 87 -7.83 -17.08 -23.05
CA SER A 87 -8.58 -17.88 -22.08
C SER A 87 -7.68 -18.64 -21.09
N TYR A 88 -8.05 -18.65 -19.80
CA TYR A 88 -7.36 -19.46 -18.78
C TYR A 88 -8.36 -20.18 -17.87
N ILE A 89 -7.91 -21.32 -17.32
CA ILE A 89 -8.58 -22.06 -16.24
C ILE A 89 -7.52 -22.34 -15.18
N LEU A 90 -7.75 -21.84 -13.97
CA LEU A 90 -6.90 -22.03 -12.80
C LEU A 90 -7.51 -23.13 -11.92
N GLU A 91 -6.82 -24.26 -11.78
CA GLU A 91 -7.22 -25.34 -10.88
C GLU A 91 -6.79 -25.04 -9.44
N LEU A 92 -7.70 -25.23 -8.49
CA LEU A 92 -7.52 -24.88 -7.09
C LEU A 92 -7.92 -26.04 -6.18
N THR A 93 -7.09 -26.37 -5.20
CA THR A 93 -7.55 -27.10 -4.01
C THR A 93 -8.56 -26.24 -3.23
N GLU A 94 -9.43 -26.84 -2.42
CA GLU A 94 -10.45 -26.07 -1.69
C GLU A 94 -9.83 -25.01 -0.75
N ALA A 95 -8.68 -25.29 -0.14
CA ALA A 95 -7.94 -24.31 0.68
C ALA A 95 -7.44 -23.10 -0.13
N GLN A 96 -6.98 -23.32 -1.37
CA GLN A 96 -6.60 -22.24 -2.31
C GLN A 96 -7.84 -21.50 -2.84
N ARG A 97 -8.99 -22.19 -3.01
CA ARG A 97 -10.26 -21.58 -3.41
C ARG A 97 -10.72 -20.51 -2.43
N GLU A 98 -10.61 -20.79 -1.14
CA GLU A 98 -10.92 -19.82 -0.09
C GLU A 98 -10.03 -18.55 -0.14
N CYS A 99 -8.88 -18.59 -0.82
CA CYS A 99 -8.00 -17.43 -0.99
C CYS A 99 -8.37 -16.52 -2.17
N VAL A 100 -9.12 -16.97 -3.17
CA VAL A 100 -9.47 -16.14 -4.35
C VAL A 100 -10.26 -14.86 -3.97
N ALA A 101 -10.97 -14.90 -2.84
CA ALA A 101 -11.65 -13.73 -2.29
C ALA A 101 -10.69 -12.66 -1.72
N TYR A 102 -9.42 -13.00 -1.43
CA TYR A 102 -8.48 -12.17 -0.65
C TYR A 102 -7.12 -11.97 -1.35
N SER A 103 -6.80 -12.79 -2.34
CA SER A 103 -5.54 -12.78 -3.08
C SER A 103 -5.63 -12.03 -4.41
N THR A 104 -4.54 -11.38 -4.79
CA THR A 104 -4.37 -10.78 -6.12
C THR A 104 -4.15 -11.89 -7.15
N ILE A 105 -4.74 -11.78 -8.34
CA ILE A 105 -4.38 -12.66 -9.47
C ILE A 105 -3.39 -11.90 -10.35
N TYR A 106 -2.19 -12.44 -10.53
CA TYR A 106 -1.15 -11.89 -11.39
C TYR A 106 -1.10 -12.62 -12.73
N VAL A 107 -0.61 -11.90 -13.74
CA VAL A 107 -0.30 -12.45 -15.06
C VAL A 107 1.09 -11.99 -15.47
N ASP A 108 2.02 -12.92 -15.59
CA ASP A 108 3.33 -12.68 -16.18
C ASP A 108 3.23 -12.90 -17.70
N VAL A 109 3.45 -11.86 -18.50
CA VAL A 109 3.49 -11.96 -19.96
C VAL A 109 4.95 -12.00 -20.42
N PRO A 110 5.50 -13.17 -20.79
CA PRO A 110 6.89 -13.29 -21.21
C PRO A 110 7.11 -12.80 -22.64
N VAL A 111 8.37 -12.52 -22.97
CA VAL A 111 8.81 -12.42 -24.38
C VAL A 111 8.53 -13.75 -25.07
N GLY A 112 7.90 -13.71 -26.25
CA GLY A 112 7.46 -14.91 -26.98
C GLY A 112 6.03 -15.37 -26.67
N ALA A 113 5.31 -14.72 -25.73
CA ALA A 113 3.86 -14.76 -25.72
C ALA A 113 3.30 -14.12 -27.02
N ILE A 114 2.04 -14.39 -27.33
CA ILE A 114 1.36 -13.85 -28.51
C ILE A 114 0.14 -13.06 -28.05
N ASP A 115 0.18 -11.77 -28.28
CA ASP A 115 -0.96 -10.87 -28.21
C ASP A 115 -1.69 -10.88 -29.56
N GLU A 116 -3.00 -11.12 -29.59
CA GLU A 116 -3.74 -11.31 -30.85
C GLU A 116 -3.91 -10.01 -31.67
N ASP A 117 -3.67 -8.82 -31.09
CA ASP A 117 -3.74 -7.53 -31.79
C ASP A 117 -2.36 -7.06 -32.33
N SER A 118 -1.29 -7.27 -31.57
CA SER A 118 0.07 -6.78 -31.86
C SER A 118 1.10 -7.86 -32.23
N GLY A 119 0.76 -9.15 -32.08
CA GLY A 119 1.59 -10.28 -32.48
C GLY A 119 2.51 -10.80 -31.37
N VAL A 120 3.77 -11.10 -31.70
CA VAL A 120 4.71 -11.66 -30.73
C VAL A 120 5.17 -10.59 -29.74
N VAL A 121 4.95 -10.82 -28.45
CA VAL A 121 5.39 -9.94 -27.36
C VAL A 121 6.91 -9.87 -27.33
N THR A 122 7.46 -8.67 -27.58
CA THR A 122 8.91 -8.40 -27.62
C THR A 122 9.47 -7.85 -26.30
N GLN A 123 8.61 -7.36 -25.40
CA GLN A 123 8.97 -6.85 -24.08
C GLN A 123 8.08 -7.51 -23.03
N ALA A 124 8.70 -8.15 -22.02
CA ALA A 124 7.95 -8.76 -20.93
C ALA A 124 7.29 -7.69 -20.03
N TYR A 125 6.11 -7.99 -19.51
CA TYR A 125 5.34 -7.14 -18.61
C TYR A 125 4.48 -7.99 -17.68
N GLN A 126 3.89 -7.35 -16.68
CA GLN A 126 3.05 -7.99 -15.68
C GLN A 126 1.72 -7.24 -15.60
N MET A 127 0.62 -7.98 -15.57
CA MET A 127 -0.72 -7.47 -15.29
C MET A 127 -1.25 -8.07 -14.00
N SER A 128 -2.29 -7.47 -13.43
CA SER A 128 -2.95 -7.98 -12.22
C SER A 128 -4.43 -7.65 -12.16
N ARG A 129 -5.15 -8.43 -11.34
CA ARG A 129 -6.54 -8.22 -10.97
C ARG A 129 -6.64 -8.26 -9.45
N PRO A 130 -7.34 -7.31 -8.80
CA PRO A 130 -7.41 -7.27 -7.35
C PRO A 130 -8.28 -8.42 -6.79
N PRO A 131 -8.20 -8.66 -5.47
CA PRO A 131 -9.08 -9.61 -4.77
C PRO A 131 -10.56 -9.35 -5.03
N LEU A 132 -11.37 -10.42 -5.06
CA LEU A 132 -12.83 -10.31 -5.23
C LEU A 132 -13.57 -9.75 -4.01
N LEU A 133 -13.04 -9.98 -2.80
CA LEU A 133 -13.64 -9.65 -1.50
C LEU A 133 -15.00 -10.36 -1.24
N ALA A 134 -15.43 -11.20 -2.17
CA ALA A 134 -16.53 -12.15 -2.08
C ALA A 134 -16.03 -13.52 -2.55
N ALA A 135 -16.68 -14.60 -2.09
CA ALA A 135 -16.36 -15.94 -2.58
C ALA A 135 -16.76 -16.08 -4.07
N PRO A 136 -15.89 -16.60 -4.94
CA PRO A 136 -16.21 -16.72 -6.36
C PRO A 136 -17.31 -17.76 -6.62
N THR A 137 -18.24 -17.40 -7.50
CA THR A 137 -19.20 -18.34 -8.09
C THR A 137 -18.51 -19.23 -9.14
N VAL A 138 -19.21 -20.22 -9.72
CA VAL A 138 -18.66 -21.00 -10.85
C VAL A 138 -18.99 -20.35 -12.19
N GLU A 139 -19.89 -19.37 -12.18
CA GLU A 139 -20.31 -18.51 -13.27
C GLU A 139 -19.27 -17.41 -13.54
N ASP A 140 -18.66 -16.86 -12.48
CA ASP A 140 -17.70 -15.74 -12.49
C ASP A 140 -16.60 -15.87 -13.54
N VAL A 141 -16.37 -14.78 -14.29
CA VAL A 141 -15.30 -14.66 -15.29
C VAL A 141 -14.33 -13.59 -14.83
N LEU A 142 -13.15 -14.01 -14.40
CA LEU A 142 -12.14 -13.16 -13.77
C LEU A 142 -11.18 -12.61 -14.83
N ASN A 143 -11.65 -11.72 -15.67
CA ASN A 143 -10.80 -11.07 -16.68
C ASN A 143 -9.69 -10.24 -16.03
N ILE A 144 -8.53 -10.21 -16.69
CA ILE A 144 -7.32 -9.52 -16.25
C ILE A 144 -6.79 -8.69 -17.42
N SER A 145 -6.60 -7.40 -17.20
CA SER A 145 -6.29 -6.41 -18.24
C SER A 145 -5.43 -5.26 -17.71
N PRO A 146 -4.97 -4.34 -18.57
CA PRO A 146 -4.33 -3.10 -18.12
C PRO A 146 -5.25 -2.28 -17.20
N LEU A 147 -6.57 -2.31 -17.41
CA LEU A 147 -7.56 -1.62 -16.58
C LEU A 147 -7.61 -2.20 -15.15
N THR A 148 -7.65 -3.53 -15.01
CA THR A 148 -7.61 -4.18 -13.69
C THR A 148 -6.26 -4.02 -13.00
N THR A 149 -5.19 -3.81 -13.79
CA THR A 149 -3.83 -3.62 -13.27
C THR A 149 -3.68 -2.27 -12.58
N VAL A 150 -4.09 -1.17 -13.23
CA VAL A 150 -4.05 0.18 -12.62
C VAL A 150 -4.93 0.27 -11.37
N LEU A 151 -6.06 -0.44 -11.35
CA LEU A 151 -6.87 -0.58 -10.14
C LEU A 151 -6.11 -1.34 -9.03
N SER A 152 -5.47 -2.46 -9.36
CA SER A 152 -4.64 -3.24 -8.42
C SER A 152 -3.48 -2.43 -7.85
N GLU A 153 -2.83 -1.59 -8.66
CA GLU A 153 -1.71 -0.75 -8.23
C GLU A 153 -2.16 0.30 -7.19
N GLN A 154 -3.25 1.03 -7.46
CA GLN A 154 -3.84 1.98 -6.51
C GLN A 154 -4.26 1.31 -5.18
N ILE A 155 -4.79 0.08 -5.24
CA ILE A 155 -5.12 -0.72 -4.05
C ILE A 155 -3.85 -1.06 -3.26
N LEU A 156 -2.80 -1.52 -3.92
CA LEU A 156 -1.53 -1.88 -3.28
C LEU A 156 -0.79 -0.66 -2.70
N GLU A 157 -0.99 0.53 -3.26
CA GLU A 157 -0.52 1.79 -2.68
C GLU A 157 -1.24 2.13 -1.37
N LYS A 158 -2.57 2.01 -1.34
CA LYS A 158 -3.39 2.26 -0.14
C LYS A 158 -3.15 1.22 0.96
N PHE A 159 -3.07 -0.06 0.60
CA PHE A 159 -3.09 -1.19 1.55
C PHE A 159 -1.75 -1.83 1.87
N SER A 160 -0.67 -1.43 1.18
CA SER A 160 0.70 -1.72 1.60
C SER A 160 1.49 -0.43 1.81
N PRO A 161 1.10 0.41 2.80
CA PRO A 161 1.94 1.50 3.26
C PRO A 161 3.24 0.93 3.85
N LEU A 162 4.32 1.67 3.65
CA LEU A 162 5.69 1.19 3.80
C LEU A 162 5.99 0.75 5.24
N GLY A 163 6.74 -0.35 5.38
CA GLY A 163 7.02 -0.97 6.67
C GLY A 163 5.91 -1.90 7.21
N SER A 164 4.76 -1.99 6.54
CA SER A 164 3.75 -3.02 6.83
C SER A 164 4.06 -4.33 6.12
N SER A 165 3.97 -5.46 6.82
CA SER A 165 3.99 -6.79 6.19
C SER A 165 2.84 -6.93 5.17
N PRO A 166 3.05 -7.59 4.02
CA PRO A 166 1.98 -7.91 3.09
C PRO A 166 0.86 -8.71 3.75
N ARG A 167 -0.39 -8.36 3.47
CA ARG A 167 -1.57 -9.00 4.07
C ARG A 167 -1.91 -10.28 3.31
N THR A 168 -1.44 -11.41 3.86
CA THR A 168 -1.66 -12.74 3.29
C THR A 168 -3.15 -13.11 3.23
N CYS A 169 -3.49 -14.11 2.43
CA CYS A 169 -4.82 -14.73 2.42
C CYS A 169 -5.30 -15.11 3.84
N SER A 170 -4.44 -15.66 4.70
CA SER A 170 -4.84 -16.12 6.04
C SER A 170 -5.09 -14.98 7.02
N GLU A 171 -4.33 -13.88 6.92
CA GLU A 171 -4.58 -12.66 7.71
C GLU A 171 -5.92 -12.02 7.35
N LEU A 172 -6.22 -11.89 6.05
CA LEU A 172 -7.48 -11.30 5.57
C LEU A 172 -8.69 -12.19 5.92
N LYS A 173 -8.59 -13.52 5.80
CA LYS A 173 -9.63 -14.46 6.24
C LYS A 173 -9.93 -14.37 7.74
N ALA A 174 -8.90 -14.13 8.56
CA ALA A 174 -9.07 -13.97 10.01
C ALA A 174 -9.67 -12.59 10.37
N ASN A 175 -9.30 -11.53 9.65
CA ASN A 175 -9.69 -10.16 9.96
C ASN A 175 -10.88 -9.67 9.11
N ARG A 176 -12.09 -10.09 9.50
CA ARG A 176 -13.35 -9.63 8.87
C ARG A 176 -13.52 -8.12 8.84
N GLN A 177 -12.92 -7.38 9.77
CA GLN A 177 -12.99 -5.93 9.81
C GLN A 177 -12.20 -5.35 8.64
N LEU A 178 -10.90 -5.67 8.56
CA LEU A 178 -10.01 -5.28 7.46
C LEU A 178 -10.55 -5.62 6.06
N VAL A 179 -11.34 -6.68 5.92
CA VAL A 179 -12.03 -7.01 4.65
C VAL A 179 -13.14 -6.00 4.29
N GLN A 180 -13.83 -5.39 5.26
CA GLN A 180 -14.79 -4.30 5.00
C GLN A 180 -14.08 -2.97 4.75
N ASP A 181 -13.01 -2.65 5.49
CA ASP A 181 -12.12 -1.51 5.22
C ASP A 181 -11.66 -1.55 3.74
N PHE A 182 -11.19 -2.71 3.29
CA PHE A 182 -10.69 -2.94 1.93
C PHE A 182 -11.79 -2.84 0.87
N LYS A 183 -13.02 -3.28 1.17
CA LYS A 183 -14.19 -3.07 0.28
C LYS A 183 -14.55 -1.60 0.13
N TYR A 184 -14.44 -0.81 1.19
CA TYR A 184 -14.79 0.61 1.11
C TYR A 184 -13.76 1.40 0.32
N GLU A 185 -12.47 1.25 0.60
CA GLU A 185 -11.42 1.92 -0.19
C GLU A 185 -11.44 1.45 -1.64
N LEU A 186 -11.73 0.17 -1.94
CA LEU A 186 -11.96 -0.29 -3.32
C LEU A 186 -13.06 0.55 -4.02
N LYS A 187 -14.15 0.86 -3.32
CA LYS A 187 -15.24 1.72 -3.81
C LYS A 187 -14.84 3.20 -3.95
N VAL A 188 -13.99 3.72 -3.07
CA VAL A 188 -13.39 5.06 -3.21
C VAL A 188 -12.47 5.11 -4.42
N LEU A 189 -11.62 4.10 -4.61
CA LEU A 189 -10.74 3.97 -5.77
C LEU A 189 -11.53 3.82 -7.06
N PHE A 190 -12.64 3.08 -7.10
CA PHE A 190 -13.56 3.09 -8.24
C PHE A 190 -14.15 4.48 -8.50
N THR A 191 -14.49 5.24 -7.46
CA THR A 191 -15.00 6.62 -7.63
C THR A 191 -13.93 7.52 -8.27
N ASN A 192 -12.68 7.41 -7.82
CA ASN A 192 -11.55 8.14 -8.41
C ASN A 192 -11.22 7.67 -9.85
N PHE A 193 -11.33 6.36 -10.12
CA PHE A 193 -11.10 5.77 -11.44
C PHE A 193 -12.16 6.24 -12.44
N VAL A 194 -13.45 6.26 -12.04
CA VAL A 194 -14.54 6.85 -12.81
C VAL A 194 -14.26 8.33 -13.10
N GLN A 195 -13.81 9.11 -12.12
CA GLN A 195 -13.51 10.54 -12.30
C GLN A 195 -12.28 10.81 -13.20
N ARG A 196 -11.24 9.97 -13.14
CA ARG A 196 -10.00 10.15 -13.92
C ARG A 196 -10.08 9.58 -15.34
N TYR A 197 -10.82 8.48 -15.52
CA TYR A 197 -10.83 7.69 -16.75
C TYR A 197 -12.20 7.57 -17.43
N ASN A 198 -13.29 7.96 -16.77
CA ASN A 198 -14.67 7.86 -17.28
C ASN A 198 -15.10 6.43 -17.69
N LEU A 199 -14.62 5.42 -16.95
CA LEU A 199 -15.05 4.02 -17.08
C LEU A 199 -15.71 3.52 -15.79
N SER A 200 -16.78 2.75 -15.93
CA SER A 200 -17.46 2.08 -14.82
C SER A 200 -16.71 0.83 -14.32
N GLU A 201 -17.00 0.40 -13.08
CA GLU A 201 -16.51 -0.88 -12.53
C GLU A 201 -16.78 -2.07 -13.46
N GLN A 202 -17.96 -2.11 -14.09
CA GLN A 202 -18.30 -3.16 -15.05
C GLN A 202 -17.35 -3.15 -16.26
N GLN A 203 -17.00 -1.98 -16.80
CA GLN A 203 -16.08 -1.85 -17.94
C GLN A 203 -14.63 -2.23 -17.58
N ILE A 204 -14.18 -1.93 -16.36
CA ILE A 204 -12.84 -2.28 -15.87
C ILE A 204 -12.62 -3.81 -15.85
N TYR A 205 -13.65 -4.58 -15.48
CA TYR A 205 -13.63 -6.04 -15.49
C TYR A 205 -14.22 -6.70 -16.76
N ALA A 206 -14.77 -5.91 -17.68
CA ALA A 206 -15.39 -6.42 -18.90
C ALA A 206 -14.35 -7.02 -19.86
N ASP A 207 -14.82 -7.94 -20.68
CA ASP A 207 -14.14 -8.24 -21.93
C ASP A 207 -14.49 -7.16 -22.96
N PHE A 208 -13.71 -6.07 -22.93
CA PHE A 208 -13.91 -4.91 -23.81
C PHE A 208 -13.70 -5.22 -25.30
N ILE A 209 -13.02 -6.32 -25.64
CA ILE A 209 -12.88 -6.80 -27.01
C ILE A 209 -14.20 -7.47 -27.44
N GLN A 210 -14.73 -8.39 -26.63
CA GLN A 210 -15.99 -9.08 -26.91
C GLN A 210 -17.21 -8.13 -26.89
N THR A 211 -17.21 -7.08 -26.06
CA THR A 211 -18.27 -6.05 -26.06
C THR A 211 -18.04 -4.92 -27.06
N ALA A 212 -16.90 -4.92 -27.76
CA ALA A 212 -16.46 -3.86 -28.67
C ALA A 212 -16.39 -2.44 -28.05
N ASP A 213 -16.15 -2.34 -26.74
CA ASP A 213 -15.98 -1.06 -26.03
C ASP A 213 -14.65 -0.40 -26.40
N GLN A 214 -14.72 0.47 -27.41
CA GLN A 214 -13.59 1.24 -27.91
C GLN A 214 -12.99 2.20 -26.87
N ALA A 215 -13.78 2.70 -25.90
CA ALA A 215 -13.25 3.61 -24.88
C ALA A 215 -12.36 2.84 -23.89
N SER A 216 -12.84 1.68 -23.41
CA SER A 216 -12.07 0.77 -22.57
C SER A 216 -10.84 0.22 -23.29
N TYR A 217 -10.99 -0.21 -24.56
CA TYR A 217 -9.89 -0.72 -25.37
C TYR A 217 -8.78 0.33 -25.59
N GLN A 218 -9.11 1.54 -26.04
CA GLN A 218 -8.11 2.58 -26.29
C GLN A 218 -7.40 3.02 -25.01
N LEU A 219 -8.09 3.06 -23.87
CA LEU A 219 -7.44 3.32 -22.58
C LEU A 219 -6.52 2.17 -22.15
N ALA A 220 -6.91 0.91 -22.37
CA ALA A 220 -6.06 -0.24 -22.07
C ALA A 220 -4.75 -0.20 -22.87
N GLN A 221 -4.81 0.13 -24.16
CA GLN A 221 -3.64 0.32 -25.03
C GLN A 221 -2.70 1.44 -24.55
N VAL A 222 -3.25 2.55 -24.04
CA VAL A 222 -2.44 3.60 -23.40
C VAL A 222 -1.79 3.06 -22.12
N ILE A 223 -2.56 2.44 -21.23
CA ILE A 223 -2.05 1.94 -19.94
C ILE A 223 -0.95 0.91 -20.14
N VAL A 224 -1.10 -0.06 -21.05
CA VAL A 224 -0.10 -1.13 -21.17
C VAL A 224 1.25 -0.62 -21.67
N LYS A 225 1.28 0.44 -22.48
CA LYS A 225 2.51 1.11 -22.86
C LYS A 225 3.26 1.62 -21.61
N GLY A 226 2.52 2.18 -20.65
CA GLY A 226 3.00 2.52 -19.32
C GLY A 226 3.47 1.28 -18.52
N LEU A 227 2.68 0.21 -18.46
CA LEU A 227 3.05 -1.02 -17.73
C LEU A 227 4.31 -1.70 -18.28
N LYS A 228 4.47 -1.77 -19.61
CA LYS A 228 5.64 -2.33 -20.31
C LYS A 228 6.90 -1.52 -19.98
N ALA A 229 6.83 -0.19 -20.00
CA ALA A 229 7.93 0.68 -19.57
C ALA A 229 8.23 0.57 -18.06
N SER A 230 7.19 0.55 -17.22
CA SER A 230 7.29 0.42 -15.75
C SER A 230 7.97 -0.88 -15.35
N PHE A 231 7.57 -2.00 -15.97
CA PHE A 231 8.18 -3.31 -15.73
C PHE A 231 9.65 -3.32 -16.16
N SER A 232 9.96 -2.85 -17.38
CA SER A 232 11.33 -2.78 -17.90
C SER A 232 12.24 -1.95 -16.97
N TYR A 233 11.83 -0.73 -16.62
CA TYR A 233 12.63 0.15 -15.76
C TYR A 233 12.74 -0.38 -14.32
N ARG A 234 11.69 -0.96 -13.74
CA ARG A 234 11.74 -1.65 -12.43
C ARG A 234 12.77 -2.78 -12.42
N GLN A 235 12.90 -3.55 -13.51
CA GLN A 235 13.91 -4.62 -13.62
C GLN A 235 15.33 -4.08 -13.79
N GLN A 236 15.51 -2.95 -14.49
CA GLN A 236 16.80 -2.23 -14.55
C GLN A 236 17.21 -1.72 -13.17
N LEU A 237 16.29 -1.07 -12.44
CA LEU A 237 16.51 -0.56 -11.09
C LEU A 237 16.86 -1.67 -10.09
N LYS A 238 16.24 -2.86 -10.18
CA LYS A 238 16.65 -4.03 -9.36
C LYS A 238 18.11 -4.45 -9.60
N THR A 239 18.58 -4.35 -10.85
CA THR A 239 19.99 -4.66 -11.20
C THR A 239 20.95 -3.55 -10.74
N GLN A 240 20.51 -2.29 -10.75
CA GLN A 240 21.30 -1.12 -10.32
C GLN A 240 21.32 -0.95 -8.79
N HIS A 241 20.28 -1.42 -8.10
CA HIS A 241 20.07 -1.27 -6.66
C HIS A 241 19.68 -2.61 -6.00
N PRO A 242 20.51 -3.66 -6.07
CA PRO A 242 20.20 -4.97 -5.47
C PRO A 242 20.02 -4.93 -3.95
N GLN A 243 20.51 -3.87 -3.29
CA GLN A 243 20.33 -3.58 -1.86
C GLN A 243 19.05 -2.80 -1.53
N ALA A 244 18.17 -2.52 -2.50
CA ALA A 244 16.88 -1.87 -2.24
C ALA A 244 15.90 -2.86 -1.61
N SER A 245 15.39 -2.53 -0.42
CA SER A 245 14.37 -3.31 0.29
C SER A 245 13.00 -3.23 -0.39
N SER A 246 12.75 -2.18 -1.18
CA SER A 246 11.62 -2.13 -2.10
C SER A 246 11.88 -1.18 -3.28
N ILE A 247 11.23 -1.44 -4.41
CA ILE A 247 11.28 -0.61 -5.63
C ILE A 247 9.86 -0.52 -6.20
N ARG A 248 9.36 0.71 -6.37
CA ARG A 248 8.13 1.00 -7.12
C ARG A 248 8.45 1.93 -8.29
N THR A 249 7.76 1.72 -9.39
CA THR A 249 7.89 2.49 -10.64
C THR A 249 6.55 2.45 -11.35
N LEU A 250 6.03 3.61 -11.76
CA LEU A 250 4.82 3.72 -12.57
C LEU A 250 5.04 4.76 -13.68
N PHE A 251 4.73 4.39 -14.92
CA PHE A 251 4.65 5.29 -16.07
C PHE A 251 3.18 5.49 -16.45
N TYR A 252 2.71 6.73 -16.45
CA TYR A 252 1.30 7.05 -16.67
C TYR A 252 1.13 8.39 -17.39
N GLN A 253 0.01 8.60 -18.07
CA GLN A 253 -0.44 9.95 -18.45
C GLN A 253 -1.38 10.47 -17.38
N ASP A 254 -1.12 11.67 -16.84
CA ASP A 254 -2.13 12.37 -16.05
C ASP A 254 -2.93 13.34 -16.90
N LYS A 255 -4.22 13.42 -16.62
CA LYS A 255 -5.18 14.35 -17.23
C LYS A 255 -5.66 15.42 -16.25
N GLN A 256 -5.23 15.34 -14.98
CA GLN A 256 -5.61 16.25 -13.89
C GLN A 256 -4.41 16.83 -13.13
N SER A 257 -3.17 16.62 -13.62
CA SER A 257 -1.99 17.31 -13.10
C SER A 257 -2.00 18.80 -13.47
N SER A 258 -1.05 19.57 -12.92
CA SER A 258 -0.81 20.97 -13.31
C SER A 258 -0.36 21.15 -14.77
N GLU A 259 0.11 20.08 -15.41
CA GLU A 259 0.61 20.05 -16.79
C GLU A 259 0.03 18.81 -17.52
N PRO A 260 -1.28 18.79 -17.80
CA PRO A 260 -1.99 17.58 -18.21
C PRO A 260 -1.65 17.15 -19.64
N GLY A 261 -1.71 15.84 -19.89
CA GLY A 261 -1.46 15.23 -21.19
C GLY A 261 -0.03 14.73 -21.40
N HIS A 262 0.92 15.14 -20.55
CA HIS A 262 2.26 14.58 -20.53
C HIS A 262 2.29 13.14 -19.98
N TRP A 263 3.30 12.38 -20.41
CA TRP A 263 3.72 11.17 -19.74
C TRP A 263 4.57 11.51 -18.52
N TYR A 264 4.28 10.86 -17.40
CA TYR A 264 5.05 10.92 -16.17
C TYR A 264 5.68 9.56 -15.89
N ARG A 265 6.86 9.57 -15.25
CA ARG A 265 7.39 8.44 -14.50
C ARG A 265 7.49 8.85 -13.03
N GLU A 266 6.85 8.08 -12.17
CA GLU A 266 7.05 8.09 -10.74
C GLU A 266 7.93 6.89 -10.35
N THR A 267 8.98 7.13 -9.56
CA THR A 267 9.92 6.11 -9.08
C THR A 267 10.17 6.30 -7.59
N SER A 268 10.26 5.19 -6.87
CA SER A 268 10.55 5.20 -5.43
C SER A 268 11.42 4.00 -5.06
N LEU A 269 12.50 4.27 -4.35
CA LEU A 269 13.52 3.31 -3.91
C LEU A 269 13.65 3.37 -2.40
N TRP A 270 13.49 2.23 -1.73
CA TRP A 270 13.64 2.11 -0.28
C TRP A 270 14.85 1.25 0.06
N PHE A 271 15.56 1.65 1.11
CA PHE A 271 16.75 1.02 1.66
C PHE A 271 16.64 1.03 3.20
N ASP A 272 17.47 0.26 3.90
CA ASP A 272 17.43 0.14 5.36
C ASP A 272 17.58 1.48 6.11
N SER A 273 18.26 2.46 5.51
CA SER A 273 18.52 3.79 6.08
C SER A 273 18.43 4.93 5.06
N SER A 274 17.79 4.73 3.91
CA SER A 274 17.52 5.81 2.97
C SER A 274 16.29 5.57 2.09
N TYR A 275 15.73 6.64 1.56
CA TYR A 275 14.59 6.66 0.66
C TYR A 275 14.82 7.68 -0.44
N ASN A 276 14.70 7.26 -1.70
CA ASN A 276 14.76 8.15 -2.84
C ASN A 276 13.42 8.14 -3.58
N TYR A 277 12.95 9.32 -3.97
CA TYR A 277 11.74 9.52 -4.77
C TYR A 277 12.06 10.42 -5.97
N GLU A 278 11.49 10.09 -7.12
CA GLU A 278 11.58 10.89 -8.34
C GLU A 278 10.25 10.87 -9.09
N LEU A 279 9.73 12.06 -9.41
CA LEU A 279 8.67 12.29 -10.39
C LEU A 279 9.25 13.11 -11.54
N VAL A 280 9.19 12.58 -12.76
CA VAL A 280 9.68 13.22 -14.00
C VAL A 280 8.62 13.20 -15.10
N ILE A 281 8.68 14.18 -16.00
CA ILE A 281 8.01 14.11 -17.31
C ILE A 281 8.91 13.33 -18.27
N MET A 282 8.28 12.42 -19.03
CA MET A 282 8.90 11.57 -20.05
C MET A 282 8.49 12.00 -21.46
N SER A 283 9.31 11.64 -22.45
CA SER A 283 8.97 11.68 -23.87
C SER A 283 7.86 10.68 -24.21
N ASP A 284 7.16 10.89 -25.33
CA ASP A 284 6.06 10.00 -25.76
C ASP A 284 6.52 8.55 -26.06
N ASP A 285 7.80 8.30 -26.34
CA ASP A 285 8.35 6.95 -26.49
C ASP A 285 8.73 6.29 -25.14
N LEU A 286 8.58 7.02 -24.03
CA LEU A 286 8.96 6.66 -22.65
C LEU A 286 10.46 6.41 -22.43
N GLN A 287 11.33 6.76 -23.38
CA GLN A 287 12.78 6.51 -23.29
C GLN A 287 13.56 7.66 -22.65
N THR A 288 13.10 8.90 -22.81
CA THR A 288 13.84 10.11 -22.43
C THR A 288 13.15 10.86 -21.31
N VAL A 289 13.89 11.19 -20.25
CA VAL A 289 13.45 12.17 -19.23
C VAL A 289 13.51 13.56 -19.86
N LEU A 290 12.37 14.25 -19.96
CA LEU A 290 12.30 15.62 -20.49
C LEU A 290 12.57 16.65 -19.39
N ARG A 291 11.99 16.47 -18.20
CA ARG A 291 12.12 17.39 -17.06
C ARG A 291 11.74 16.71 -15.74
N PRO A 292 12.56 16.78 -14.68
CA PRO A 292 12.14 16.41 -13.34
C PRO A 292 11.11 17.39 -12.79
N VAL A 293 10.06 16.87 -12.16
CA VAL A 293 9.00 17.66 -11.51
C VAL A 293 9.30 17.79 -10.02
N TYR A 294 9.70 16.70 -9.38
CA TYR A 294 10.04 16.66 -7.96
C TYR A 294 10.95 15.46 -7.64
N VAL A 295 11.99 15.69 -6.84
CA VAL A 295 12.96 14.67 -6.42
C VAL A 295 13.26 14.84 -4.93
N ARG A 296 13.10 13.77 -4.15
CA ARG A 296 13.48 13.71 -2.72
C ARG A 296 14.56 12.66 -2.49
N GLU A 297 15.55 13.02 -1.68
CA GLU A 297 16.53 12.11 -1.08
C GLU A 297 16.40 12.21 0.44
N THR A 298 16.07 11.13 1.13
CA THR A 298 16.08 11.03 2.59
C THR A 298 17.14 10.02 3.02
N LYS A 299 17.97 10.39 4.00
CA LYS A 299 18.99 9.51 4.59
C LYS A 299 18.99 9.61 6.11
N ASP A 300 18.91 8.46 6.75
CA ASP A 300 18.96 8.29 8.20
C ASP A 300 20.34 7.78 8.65
N SER A 301 20.76 8.17 9.85
CA SER A 301 21.98 7.67 10.52
C SER A 301 21.81 7.67 12.04
N SER A 302 22.65 6.93 12.76
CA SER A 302 22.66 6.98 14.22
C SER A 302 23.04 8.38 14.73
N TRP A 303 22.46 8.77 15.87
CA TRP A 303 22.72 10.05 16.54
C TRP A 303 22.69 9.82 18.06
N GLY A 304 23.81 9.33 18.62
CA GLY A 304 23.85 8.91 20.03
C GLY A 304 22.84 7.78 20.30
N SER A 305 21.85 8.04 21.16
CA SER A 305 20.72 7.14 21.44
C SER A 305 19.52 7.31 20.48
N GLY A 306 19.59 8.25 19.55
CA GLY A 306 18.56 8.55 18.56
C GLY A 306 18.98 8.30 17.12
N ILE A 307 18.17 8.82 16.19
CA ILE A 307 18.38 8.79 14.75
C ILE A 307 18.40 10.23 14.23
N TYR A 308 19.43 10.57 13.46
CA TYR A 308 19.46 11.75 12.62
C TYR A 308 18.87 11.41 11.26
N SER A 309 18.10 12.32 10.67
CA SER A 309 17.57 12.22 9.31
C SER A 309 17.88 13.51 8.55
N LEU A 310 18.36 13.39 7.33
CA LEU A 310 18.49 14.48 6.37
C LEU A 310 17.59 14.18 5.18
N SER A 311 16.62 15.04 4.89
CA SER A 311 15.90 15.03 3.61
C SER A 311 16.29 16.25 2.79
N ARG A 312 16.64 16.03 1.51
CA ARG A 312 16.77 17.08 0.49
C ARG A 312 15.59 16.97 -0.47
N ASP A 313 14.96 18.09 -0.72
CA ASP A 313 13.76 18.25 -1.54
C ASP A 313 14.06 19.21 -2.70
N ARG A 314 13.78 18.78 -3.92
CA ARG A 314 14.01 19.57 -5.13
C ARG A 314 12.78 19.51 -6.02
N SER A 315 12.08 20.61 -6.19
CA SER A 315 10.87 20.70 -7.03
C SER A 315 11.11 21.66 -8.21
N SER A 316 10.45 21.41 -9.34
CA SER A 316 10.46 22.38 -10.45
C SER A 316 9.53 23.56 -10.13
N TYR A 317 9.96 24.75 -10.54
CA TYR A 317 9.34 26.03 -10.25
C TYR A 317 9.18 26.82 -11.54
N ASN A 318 7.95 27.27 -11.83
CA ASN A 318 7.56 27.96 -13.07
C ASN A 318 7.90 27.23 -14.39
N GLY A 319 8.23 25.92 -14.34
CA GLY A 319 8.56 25.08 -15.50
C GLY A 319 9.99 25.21 -16.03
N THR A 320 10.74 26.25 -15.66
CA THR A 320 12.14 26.46 -16.08
C THR A 320 13.15 26.31 -14.96
N ASP A 321 12.78 26.72 -13.75
CA ASP A 321 13.67 26.75 -12.58
C ASP A 321 13.37 25.58 -11.65
N TYR A 322 14.13 25.50 -10.57
CA TYR A 322 13.93 24.56 -9.48
C TYR A 322 14.09 25.26 -8.12
N VAL A 323 13.29 24.82 -7.17
CA VAL A 323 13.38 25.16 -5.74
C VAL A 323 14.05 24.00 -5.02
N CYS A 324 15.23 24.26 -4.47
CA CYS A 324 15.94 23.37 -3.56
C CYS A 324 15.61 23.76 -2.10
N SER A 325 15.27 22.78 -1.28
CA SER A 325 15.15 22.91 0.17
C SER A 325 15.63 21.63 0.85
N ALA A 326 15.84 21.70 2.15
CA ALA A 326 16.15 20.52 2.95
C ALA A 326 15.57 20.65 4.36
N GLN A 327 15.47 19.51 5.03
CA GLN A 327 15.20 19.42 6.45
C GLN A 327 16.20 18.46 7.09
N GLU A 328 16.76 18.86 8.23
CA GLU A 328 17.40 17.94 9.15
C GLU A 328 16.45 17.64 10.32
N ALA A 329 16.52 16.43 10.87
CA ALA A 329 15.80 16.05 12.07
C ALA A 329 16.66 15.17 12.96
N VAL A 330 16.45 15.26 14.26
CA VAL A 330 16.96 14.32 15.27
C VAL A 330 15.77 13.80 16.05
N ARG A 331 15.55 12.49 16.04
CA ARG A 331 14.46 11.81 16.75
C ARG A 331 14.99 10.77 17.75
N PHE A 332 14.47 10.75 18.97
CA PHE A 332 14.83 9.78 20.01
C PHE A 332 13.64 9.50 20.95
N THR A 333 13.71 8.42 21.72
CA THR A 333 12.65 8.01 22.66
C THR A 333 13.18 7.96 24.09
N ALA A 334 12.49 8.63 25.01
CA ALA A 334 12.77 8.59 26.45
C ALA A 334 11.45 8.52 27.24
N GLN A 335 11.39 7.65 28.25
CA GLN A 335 10.20 7.47 29.11
C GLN A 335 8.89 7.20 28.34
N GLN A 336 8.97 6.39 27.26
CA GLN A 336 7.85 6.09 26.33
C GLN A 336 7.31 7.29 25.53
N VAL A 337 7.96 8.46 25.62
CA VAL A 337 7.72 9.62 24.76
C VAL A 337 8.81 9.69 23.70
N GLN A 338 8.43 9.87 22.44
CA GLN A 338 9.35 10.17 21.35
C GLN A 338 9.40 11.69 21.14
N TYR A 339 10.61 12.22 21.06
CA TYR A 339 10.89 13.63 20.81
C TYR A 339 11.65 13.73 19.49
N GLU A 340 11.29 14.73 18.69
CA GLU A 340 12.00 15.09 17.47
C GLU A 340 12.14 16.60 17.39
N LEU A 341 13.36 17.07 17.08
CA LEU A 341 13.62 18.44 16.66
C LEU A 341 14.02 18.42 15.18
N ASN A 342 13.39 19.28 14.40
CA ASN A 342 13.56 19.39 12.96
C ASN A 342 13.84 20.85 12.56
N ASN A 343 14.81 21.07 11.68
CA ASN A 343 15.15 22.39 11.14
C ASN A 343 15.03 22.38 9.62
N LEU A 344 14.41 23.41 9.03
CA LEU A 344 14.38 23.61 7.58
C LEU A 344 15.52 24.53 7.14
N SER A 345 16.14 24.22 6.01
CA SER A 345 17.14 25.08 5.39
C SER A 345 16.51 26.37 4.87
N GLN A 346 17.35 27.34 4.51
CA GLN A 346 16.91 28.38 3.58
C GLN A 346 16.53 27.74 2.23
N ILE A 347 15.60 28.35 1.49
CA ILE A 347 15.22 27.94 0.14
C ILE A 347 16.23 28.54 -0.86
N GLN A 348 16.66 27.73 -1.82
CA GLN A 348 17.47 28.15 -2.96
C GLN A 348 16.66 28.00 -4.25
N THR A 349 16.66 29.02 -5.11
CA THR A 349 16.13 28.90 -6.49
C THR A 349 17.29 28.79 -7.47
N VAL A 350 17.22 27.84 -8.40
CA VAL A 350 18.28 27.53 -9.38
C VAL A 350 17.70 27.22 -10.75
N SER A 351 18.47 27.48 -11.82
CA SER A 351 18.07 27.12 -13.20
C SER A 351 18.35 25.64 -13.56
N ASP A 352 19.06 24.91 -12.72
CA ASP A 352 19.42 23.50 -12.92
C ASP A 352 19.59 22.81 -11.56
N LEU A 353 19.08 21.58 -11.43
CA LEU A 353 19.13 20.78 -10.19
C LEU A 353 20.55 20.48 -9.70
N ALA A 354 21.54 20.44 -10.59
CA ALA A 354 22.95 20.25 -10.25
C ALA A 354 23.55 21.48 -9.53
N LEU A 355 22.85 22.62 -9.51
CA LEU A 355 23.25 23.84 -8.81
C LEU A 355 22.69 23.93 -7.38
N CYS A 356 21.85 22.97 -6.95
CA CYS A 356 21.43 22.88 -5.55
C CYS A 356 22.64 22.62 -4.64
N THR A 357 22.97 23.57 -3.76
CA THR A 357 24.11 23.45 -2.84
C THR A 357 23.75 22.61 -1.61
N GLU A 358 24.76 22.14 -0.87
CA GLU A 358 24.52 21.51 0.44
C GLU A 358 23.78 22.47 1.38
N PRO A 359 22.79 21.98 2.15
CA PRO A 359 21.89 22.84 2.89
C PRO A 359 22.55 23.44 4.13
N ASN A 360 22.22 24.71 4.40
CA ASN A 360 22.59 25.36 5.65
C ASN A 360 21.37 25.50 6.58
N PHE A 361 21.54 25.04 7.83
CA PHE A 361 20.57 25.15 8.92
C PHE A 361 20.96 26.20 9.98
N GLU A 362 21.99 27.01 9.72
CA GLU A 362 22.46 28.10 10.59
C GLU A 362 22.46 29.45 9.83
N PRO A 363 21.38 30.27 9.90
CA PRO A 363 20.11 30.02 10.57
C PRO A 363 19.13 29.18 9.72
N ALA A 364 18.36 28.32 10.38
CA ALA A 364 17.22 27.63 9.78
C ALA A 364 16.11 28.63 9.39
N SER A 365 15.33 28.32 8.35
CA SER A 365 14.19 29.14 7.93
C SER A 365 12.99 28.98 8.86
N SER A 366 12.83 27.78 9.42
CA SER A 366 11.92 27.45 10.53
C SER A 366 12.46 26.24 11.30
N ARG A 367 11.98 26.07 12.52
CA ARG A 367 12.23 24.91 13.38
C ARG A 367 10.90 24.31 13.83
N TYR A 368 10.88 23.00 14.01
CA TYR A 368 9.75 22.28 14.58
C TYR A 368 10.20 21.42 15.75
N TYR A 369 9.33 21.32 16.76
CA TYR A 369 9.40 20.24 17.74
C TYR A 369 8.20 19.33 17.50
N SER A 370 8.43 18.04 17.28
CA SER A 370 7.40 17.00 17.20
C SER A 370 7.52 16.11 18.43
N ILE A 371 6.43 15.90 19.17
CA ILE A 371 6.41 15.04 20.36
C ILE A 371 5.28 14.00 20.20
N ASN A 372 5.60 12.72 20.31
CA ASN A 372 4.66 11.61 20.20
C ASN A 372 4.64 10.80 21.51
N TYR A 373 3.46 10.48 22.05
CA TYR A 373 3.33 9.64 23.24
C TYR A 373 2.03 8.82 23.24
N THR A 374 1.99 7.73 24.01
CA THR A 374 0.78 6.92 24.20
C THR A 374 0.35 6.98 25.67
N LYS A 375 -0.95 7.18 25.93
CA LYS A 375 -1.52 7.21 27.30
C LYS A 375 -2.86 6.47 27.26
N ASN A 376 -3.04 5.48 28.14
CA ASN A 376 -4.25 4.64 28.22
C ASN A 376 -4.65 3.94 26.89
N GLY A 377 -3.69 3.67 26.00
CA GLY A 377 -3.94 3.09 24.67
C GLY A 377 -4.26 4.12 23.58
N ILE A 378 -4.50 5.38 23.94
CA ILE A 378 -4.69 6.51 23.00
C ILE A 378 -3.31 7.05 22.62
N ASN A 379 -3.10 7.27 21.32
CA ASN A 379 -1.87 7.87 20.79
C ASN A 379 -2.04 9.38 20.66
N TYR A 380 -0.98 10.13 20.93
CA TYR A 380 -0.99 11.58 20.91
C TYR A 380 0.23 12.11 20.15
N HIS A 381 0.02 13.20 19.41
CA HIS A 381 1.06 13.92 18.68
C HIS A 381 0.88 15.42 18.90
N THR A 382 1.97 16.12 19.21
CA THR A 382 2.01 17.58 19.28
C THR A 382 3.13 18.10 18.39
N ARG A 383 2.83 19.11 17.57
CA ARG A 383 3.81 19.82 16.75
C ARG A 383 3.80 21.31 17.09
N PHE A 384 4.98 21.84 17.41
CA PHE A 384 5.24 23.27 17.51
C PHE A 384 5.94 23.74 16.23
N THR A 385 5.52 24.88 15.68
CA THR A 385 6.09 25.53 14.49
C THR A 385 6.70 26.86 14.91
N ILE A 386 8.01 27.00 14.71
CA ILE A 386 8.82 28.05 15.32
C ILE A 386 9.58 28.79 14.22
N LEU A 387 9.29 30.08 14.05
CA LEU A 387 9.98 30.95 13.11
C LEU A 387 11.15 31.70 13.79
N PRO A 388 12.16 32.18 13.05
CA PRO A 388 13.26 32.98 13.61
C PRO A 388 12.84 34.29 14.32
N SER A 389 11.59 34.73 14.12
CA SER A 389 10.95 35.85 14.85
C SER A 389 10.55 35.51 16.29
N ASP A 390 10.38 34.23 16.59
CA ASP A 390 9.76 33.76 17.81
C ASP A 390 10.80 33.63 18.91
N SER A 391 10.50 34.07 20.14
CA SER A 391 11.48 33.98 21.23
C SER A 391 11.86 32.53 21.56
N GLU A 392 11.01 31.56 21.24
CA GLU A 392 11.33 30.13 21.35
C GLU A 392 12.51 29.69 20.48
N PHE A 393 12.71 30.32 19.30
CA PHE A 393 13.78 29.93 18.38
C PHE A 393 15.18 30.07 19.03
N SER A 394 15.30 30.98 20.01
CA SER A 394 16.53 31.19 20.79
C SER A 394 16.78 30.12 21.87
N ALA A 395 15.75 29.41 22.34
CA ALA A 395 15.83 28.52 23.51
C ALA A 395 16.74 27.31 23.28
N LEU A 396 16.78 26.80 22.05
CA LEU A 396 17.69 25.73 21.60
C LEU A 396 18.58 26.23 20.46
N SER A 397 19.21 27.40 20.64
CA SER A 397 20.03 28.07 19.61
C SER A 397 21.12 27.20 18.98
N GLY A 398 21.75 26.30 19.73
CA GLY A 398 22.78 25.37 19.22
C GLY A 398 22.24 24.14 18.47
N TRP A 399 20.93 23.90 18.48
CA TRP A 399 20.27 22.75 17.83
C TRP A 399 19.98 23.02 16.35
N SER A 400 21.06 22.98 15.59
CA SER A 400 21.15 23.23 14.15
C SER A 400 22.41 22.53 13.63
N GLN A 401 22.53 22.20 12.35
CA GLN A 401 23.67 21.43 11.82
C GLN A 401 23.94 20.17 12.67
N LEU A 402 22.87 19.45 12.96
CA LEU A 402 22.77 18.41 13.98
C LEU A 402 23.62 17.19 13.66
N SER A 403 23.88 16.92 12.37
CA SER A 403 24.60 15.73 11.85
C SER A 403 25.91 15.41 12.59
N SER A 404 26.69 16.42 12.99
CA SER A 404 27.96 16.27 13.71
C SER A 404 27.85 16.41 15.23
N LYS A 405 26.69 16.83 15.75
CA LYS A 405 26.50 17.28 17.14
C LYS A 405 26.02 16.19 18.12
N ALA A 406 25.98 14.93 17.70
CA ALA A 406 25.52 13.78 18.51
C ALA A 406 26.31 13.54 19.82
N GLY A 407 27.57 14.00 19.89
CA GLY A 407 28.41 13.97 21.10
C GLY A 407 28.54 15.32 21.80
N ILE A 408 27.72 16.31 21.43
CA ILE A 408 27.83 17.72 21.86
C ILE A 408 26.51 18.22 22.45
N LEU A 409 25.37 17.87 21.82
CA LEU A 409 24.03 18.23 22.29
C LEU A 409 23.47 17.12 23.18
N ASP A 410 22.94 17.52 24.34
CA ASP A 410 22.31 16.62 25.31
C ASP A 410 20.80 16.50 25.02
N PRO A 411 20.27 15.30 24.69
CA PRO A 411 18.83 15.05 24.51
C PRO A 411 17.94 15.61 25.63
N GLN A 412 18.45 15.66 26.87
CA GLN A 412 17.70 16.17 28.01
C GLN A 412 17.33 17.66 27.87
N GLN A 413 18.03 18.44 27.04
CA GLN A 413 17.67 19.83 26.75
C GLN A 413 16.31 19.94 26.04
N LEU A 414 16.08 19.09 25.02
CA LEU A 414 14.81 19.05 24.29
C LEU A 414 13.70 18.44 25.15
N ILE A 415 13.99 17.41 25.96
CA ILE A 415 13.04 16.84 26.92
C ILE A 415 12.61 17.90 27.95
N ASN A 416 13.57 18.62 28.54
CA ASN A 416 13.30 19.71 29.49
C ASN A 416 12.48 20.83 28.83
N ARG A 417 12.72 21.14 27.55
CA ARG A 417 11.93 22.16 26.84
C ARG A 417 10.52 21.69 26.52
N ALA A 418 10.34 20.41 26.17
CA ALA A 418 9.03 19.79 25.97
C ALA A 418 8.21 19.78 27.26
N GLU A 419 8.76 19.31 28.40
CA GLU A 419 8.01 19.22 29.67
C GLU A 419 7.53 20.58 30.22
N VAL A 420 8.13 21.71 29.82
CA VAL A 420 7.62 23.06 30.18
C VAL A 420 6.75 23.71 29.10
N SER A 421 6.54 23.06 27.95
CA SER A 421 5.85 23.64 26.77
C SER A 421 4.32 23.57 26.79
N GLY A 422 3.75 22.73 27.66
CA GLY A 422 2.35 22.32 27.57
C GLY A 422 2.09 21.41 26.37
N TYR A 423 2.94 20.39 26.13
CA TYR A 423 2.81 19.51 24.96
C TYR A 423 1.71 18.47 25.06
N ARG A 424 1.21 18.15 26.26
CA ARG A 424 0.16 17.12 26.40
C ARG A 424 -1.15 17.68 25.86
N PHE A 425 -2.01 16.80 25.36
CA PHE A 425 -3.22 17.18 24.63
C PHE A 425 -4.11 18.18 25.38
N ASP A 426 -4.32 17.92 26.67
CA ASP A 426 -5.21 18.68 27.57
C ASP A 426 -4.54 19.93 28.20
N GLU A 427 -3.26 20.18 27.94
CA GLU A 427 -2.52 21.33 28.48
C GLU A 427 -2.67 22.57 27.58
N GLU A 428 -2.60 23.77 28.17
CA GLU A 428 -2.45 25.00 27.39
C GLU A 428 -0.97 25.23 27.03
N VAL A 429 -0.73 25.71 25.81
CA VAL A 429 0.64 25.91 25.30
C VAL A 429 1.24 27.18 25.90
N THR A 430 2.43 27.02 26.49
CA THR A 430 3.16 28.08 27.19
C THR A 430 4.23 28.76 26.32
N LEU A 431 4.59 28.13 25.19
CA LEU A 431 5.67 28.61 24.33
C LEU A 431 5.18 29.74 23.40
N ASN A 432 6.02 30.77 23.25
CA ASN A 432 5.85 31.78 22.21
C ASN A 432 6.35 31.21 20.87
N VAL A 433 5.44 30.65 20.08
CA VAL A 433 5.69 30.01 18.77
C VAL A 433 4.69 30.54 17.74
N TYR A 434 5.09 30.58 16.48
CA TYR A 434 4.26 31.03 15.35
C TYR A 434 2.96 30.22 15.23
N ASP A 435 3.05 28.90 15.30
CA ASP A 435 1.88 28.00 15.26
C ASP A 435 2.10 26.76 16.13
N TRP A 436 1.01 26.13 16.58
CA TRP A 436 1.03 24.85 17.26
C TRP A 436 -0.22 24.04 16.96
N TYR A 437 -0.05 22.72 17.04
CA TYR A 437 -1.06 21.75 16.68
C TYR A 437 -0.96 20.51 17.58
N LYS A 438 -2.10 19.96 18.00
CA LYS A 438 -2.20 18.73 18.80
C LYS A 438 -3.20 17.76 18.20
N ARG A 439 -2.88 16.47 18.22
CA ARG A 439 -3.73 15.35 17.84
C ARG A 439 -3.80 14.32 18.96
N SER A 440 -4.98 13.75 19.15
CA SER A 440 -5.20 12.46 19.79
C SER A 440 -5.82 11.50 18.79
N THR A 441 -5.42 10.23 18.83
CA THR A 441 -5.95 9.14 18.01
C THR A 441 -6.23 7.96 18.93
N ASP A 442 -7.51 7.72 19.21
CA ASP A 442 -8.00 6.57 19.97
C ASP A 442 -8.46 5.47 19.02
N ASP A 443 -7.77 4.34 19.04
CA ASP A 443 -8.13 3.12 18.30
C ASP A 443 -8.73 2.04 19.22
N SER A 444 -8.83 2.29 20.54
CA SER A 444 -9.13 1.27 21.56
C SER A 444 -10.57 0.75 21.52
N SER A 445 -11.49 1.52 20.95
CA SER A 445 -12.92 1.16 20.86
C SER A 445 -13.26 0.21 19.70
N GLY A 446 -12.30 -0.09 18.82
CA GLY A 446 -12.55 -0.76 17.53
C GLY A 446 -13.07 0.18 16.43
N GLN A 447 -13.23 1.47 16.75
CA GLN A 447 -13.43 2.57 15.80
C GLN A 447 -12.41 3.66 16.11
N ARG A 448 -11.76 4.21 15.07
CA ARG A 448 -10.78 5.29 15.25
C ARG A 448 -11.49 6.60 15.53
N ILE A 449 -11.18 7.23 16.66
CA ILE A 449 -11.57 8.61 16.93
C ILE A 449 -10.30 9.47 16.92
N GLN A 450 -10.22 10.38 15.97
CA GLN A 450 -9.17 11.39 15.94
C GLN A 450 -9.74 12.73 16.42
N ILE A 451 -9.06 13.40 17.34
CA ILE A 451 -9.38 14.77 17.78
C ILE A 451 -8.13 15.63 17.60
N ASP A 452 -8.28 16.70 16.85
CA ASP A 452 -7.26 17.65 16.44
C ASP A 452 -7.60 19.05 17.01
N ARG A 453 -6.58 19.80 17.46
CA ARG A 453 -6.68 21.17 18.01
C ARG A 453 -5.54 22.04 17.47
N TRP A 454 -5.85 23.28 17.09
CA TRP A 454 -4.89 24.28 16.59
C TRP A 454 -4.79 25.52 17.49
N LYS A 455 -3.71 26.30 17.30
CA LYS A 455 -3.42 27.55 18.02
C LYS A 455 -4.51 28.62 17.90
N ASP A 456 -5.21 28.67 16.77
CA ASP A 456 -6.31 29.62 16.50
C ASP A 456 -7.59 29.33 17.32
N GLY A 457 -7.63 28.21 18.06
CA GLY A 457 -8.77 27.78 18.85
C GLY A 457 -9.74 26.88 18.08
N HIS A 458 -9.48 26.57 16.81
CA HIS A 458 -10.26 25.55 16.09
C HIS A 458 -9.93 24.15 16.59
N TRP A 459 -10.97 23.30 16.56
CA TRP A 459 -10.89 21.87 16.82
C TRP A 459 -11.61 21.10 15.71
N LEU A 460 -11.12 19.90 15.41
CA LEU A 460 -11.69 18.96 14.46
C LEU A 460 -11.76 17.58 15.10
N LYS A 461 -12.90 16.88 14.95
CA LYS A 461 -13.04 15.47 15.29
C LYS A 461 -13.44 14.68 14.06
N LEU A 462 -12.68 13.62 13.81
CA LEU A 462 -12.97 12.62 12.79
C LEU A 462 -13.30 11.31 13.51
N SER A 463 -14.58 10.97 13.56
CA SER A 463 -15.04 9.67 14.08
C SER A 463 -15.15 8.71 12.91
N TYR A 464 -14.12 7.88 12.73
CA TYR A 464 -14.05 6.88 11.67
C TYR A 464 -14.90 5.66 12.03
N LYS A 465 -15.74 5.22 11.11
CA LYS A 465 -16.50 3.99 11.24
C LYS A 465 -15.64 2.79 10.79
N ALA A 466 -16.21 1.61 10.95
CA ALA A 466 -15.70 0.34 10.44
C ALA A 466 -15.46 0.28 8.90
N ASP A 467 -15.84 1.29 8.13
CA ASP A 467 -15.55 1.37 6.70
C ASP A 467 -14.50 2.44 6.37
N ASN A 468 -13.82 3.03 7.37
CA ASN A 468 -12.96 4.21 7.24
C ASN A 468 -13.64 5.48 6.67
N THR A 469 -14.96 5.49 6.42
CA THR A 469 -15.69 6.76 6.35
C THR A 469 -15.62 7.44 7.71
N TYR A 470 -15.59 8.76 7.75
CA TYR A 470 -15.63 9.52 8.98
C TYR A 470 -16.75 10.56 8.97
N SER A 471 -17.34 10.85 10.14
CA SER A 471 -18.08 12.09 10.34
C SER A 471 -17.12 13.21 10.74
N LYS A 472 -17.30 14.41 10.17
CA LYS A 472 -16.44 15.57 10.40
C LYS A 472 -17.15 16.58 11.33
N GLU A 473 -16.77 16.60 12.60
CA GLU A 473 -17.27 17.57 13.58
C GLU A 473 -16.22 18.66 13.87
N CYS A 474 -16.68 19.89 14.08
CA CYS A 474 -15.87 21.06 14.42
C CYS A 474 -16.28 21.60 15.79
N SER A 475 -15.35 22.25 16.48
CA SER A 475 -15.58 22.95 17.74
C SER A 475 -14.63 24.16 17.89
N THR A 476 -14.98 25.07 18.80
CA THR A 476 -14.14 26.21 19.24
C THR A 476 -13.74 26.14 20.71
N ASP A 477 -14.21 25.11 21.45
CA ASP A 477 -13.96 24.92 22.88
C ASP A 477 -13.57 23.47 23.25
N GLY A 478 -13.67 22.52 22.31
CA GLY A 478 -13.42 21.09 22.52
C GLY A 478 -14.57 20.34 23.21
N VAL A 479 -15.63 21.05 23.61
CA VAL A 479 -16.75 20.55 24.42
C VAL A 479 -18.03 20.50 23.61
N VAL A 480 -18.39 21.60 22.94
CA VAL A 480 -19.55 21.70 22.05
C VAL A 480 -19.10 21.37 20.63
N TRP A 481 -19.60 20.25 20.11
CA TRP A 481 -19.30 19.76 18.77
C TRP A 481 -20.49 19.95 17.84
N VAL A 482 -20.23 20.43 16.63
CA VAL A 482 -21.22 20.60 15.56
C VAL A 482 -20.67 20.00 14.26
N SER A 483 -21.52 19.64 13.30
CA SER A 483 -21.03 19.31 11.96
C SER A 483 -20.26 20.50 11.39
N CYS A 484 -19.05 20.26 10.88
CA CYS A 484 -18.34 21.32 10.17
C CYS A 484 -19.16 21.81 8.98
N GLN A 485 -19.15 23.12 8.73
CA GLN A 485 -19.56 23.64 7.42
C GLN A 485 -18.44 23.36 6.40
N ILE A 486 -18.82 23.35 5.12
CA ILE A 486 -17.96 22.99 3.98
C ILE A 486 -17.26 24.25 3.46
#